data_AF-A0A821QGR9-F1
#
_entry.id   AF-A0A821QGR9-F1
#
_cell.length_a   1.000
_cell.length_b   1.000
_cell.length_c   1.000
_cell.angle_alpha   90.00
_cell.angle_beta   90.00
_cell.angle_gamma   90.00
#
_symmetry.space_group_name_H-M   'P 1'
#
loop_
_entity.id
_entity.type
_entity.pdbx_description
1 polymer ?
#
loop_
_entity_poly.entity_id
_entity_poly.type
_entity_poly.pdbx_seq_one_letter_code
_entity_poly.pdbx_strand_id
1 'polypeptide(L)'
;MNPTEQVTGIYAPVAPITLEGFARSTAHIPDDATHFCWLYPLKFTFNGGDYTSNNSDESNLCKIGGFAYFNTTDNNIDELRLIRVNSLIVPANNGLTFEGPYPWKKEFTDRLWTQNRFQPVTLPCLLEKGARYFAFINPYESLSSENGQSSWIPSSHGAFVYLFNEDHSPHVFDCYFSVADNCLGVSPSDEK
;
A
#
# COMPACT_ATOMS: atom_id res chain seq x y z
N MET A 1 -16.73 -17.99 -29.02
CA MET A 1 -16.47 -17.06 -27.92
C MET A 1 -15.07 -17.36 -27.41
N ASN A 2 -14.14 -16.41 -27.52
CA ASN A 2 -12.82 -16.60 -26.91
C ASN A 2 -12.99 -16.63 -25.38
N PRO A 3 -12.26 -17.48 -24.66
CA PRO A 3 -12.29 -17.48 -23.21
C PRO A 3 -11.89 -16.09 -22.71
N THR A 4 -12.73 -15.50 -21.87
CA THR A 4 -12.46 -14.23 -21.20
C THR A 4 -11.12 -14.37 -20.47
N GLU A 5 -10.13 -13.53 -20.81
CA GLU A 5 -8.86 -13.51 -20.09
C GLU A 5 -9.15 -13.19 -18.61
N GLN A 6 -8.82 -14.12 -17.73
CA GLN A 6 -8.98 -13.96 -16.31
C GLN A 6 -7.75 -13.22 -15.76
N VAL A 7 -7.95 -12.02 -15.23
CA VAL A 7 -6.91 -11.25 -14.57
C VAL A 7 -6.98 -11.50 -13.06
N THR A 8 -5.87 -11.94 -12.47
CA THR A 8 -5.76 -12.20 -11.03
C THR A 8 -4.78 -11.21 -10.41
N GLY A 9 -5.17 -10.58 -9.31
CA GLY A 9 -4.33 -9.65 -8.55
C GLY A 9 -3.93 -10.20 -7.19
N ILE A 10 -2.92 -9.58 -6.58
CA ILE A 10 -2.51 -9.81 -5.20
C ILE A 10 -2.90 -8.59 -4.38
N TYR A 11 -3.37 -8.80 -3.15
CA TYR A 11 -3.70 -7.72 -2.23
C TYR A 11 -3.14 -8.04 -0.85
N ALA A 12 -2.85 -6.99 -0.06
CA ALA A 12 -2.47 -7.13 1.34
C ALA A 12 -3.67 -7.64 2.17
N PRO A 13 -3.47 -8.26 3.33
CA PRO A 13 -4.58 -8.65 4.19
C PRO A 13 -5.48 -7.45 4.50
N VAL A 14 -6.79 -7.67 4.56
CA VAL A 14 -7.74 -6.60 4.91
C VAL A 14 -7.54 -6.17 6.35
N ALA A 15 -7.56 -4.85 6.60
CA ALA A 15 -7.37 -4.26 7.91
C ALA A 15 -8.40 -3.16 8.18
N PRO A 16 -8.71 -2.87 9.46
CA PRO A 16 -9.50 -1.71 9.85
C PRO A 16 -8.82 -0.40 9.43
N ILE A 17 -9.62 0.59 9.05
CA ILE A 17 -9.13 1.94 8.82
C ILE A 17 -8.83 2.59 10.16
N THR A 18 -7.64 3.18 10.30
CA THR A 18 -7.22 3.88 11.53
C THR A 18 -7.06 5.39 11.35
N LEU A 19 -7.13 5.88 10.10
CA LEU A 19 -7.14 7.32 9.82
C LEU A 19 -8.53 7.91 10.09
N GLU A 20 -8.56 9.02 10.82
CA GLU A 20 -9.78 9.72 11.21
C GLU A 20 -9.77 11.19 10.73
N GLY A 21 -10.95 11.83 10.79
CA GLY A 21 -11.12 13.27 10.58
C GLY A 21 -10.53 13.80 9.28
N PHE A 22 -9.70 14.85 9.40
CA PHE A 22 -9.08 15.54 8.25
C PHE A 22 -8.13 14.62 7.46
N ALA A 23 -7.46 13.68 8.14
CA ALA A 23 -6.54 12.74 7.49
C ALA A 23 -7.24 11.82 6.51
N ARG A 24 -8.34 11.24 7.01
CA ARG A 24 -9.21 10.35 6.25
C ARG A 24 -9.75 11.03 5.00
N SER A 25 -10.24 12.27 5.18
CA SER A 25 -10.80 13.08 4.09
C SER A 25 -9.74 13.43 3.04
N THR A 26 -8.54 13.84 3.49
CA THR A 26 -7.41 14.18 2.60
C THR A 26 -6.92 12.97 1.81
N ALA A 27 -6.97 11.77 2.41
CA ALA A 27 -6.66 10.51 1.78
C ALA A 27 -7.77 9.96 0.87
N HIS A 28 -8.87 10.70 0.68
CA HIS A 28 -10.05 10.31 -0.12
C HIS A 28 -10.66 8.96 0.27
N ILE A 29 -10.57 8.62 1.56
CA ILE A 29 -11.19 7.42 2.12
C ILE A 29 -12.70 7.68 2.24
N PRO A 30 -13.59 6.82 1.69
CA PRO A 30 -15.04 6.99 1.80
C PRO A 30 -15.49 7.08 3.26
N ASP A 31 -16.44 7.95 3.58
CA ASP A 31 -16.90 8.15 4.97
C ASP A 31 -17.47 6.89 5.62
N ASP A 32 -18.10 6.03 4.83
CA ASP A 32 -18.71 4.77 5.27
C ASP A 32 -17.74 3.58 5.26
N ALA A 33 -16.48 3.77 4.84
CA ALA A 33 -15.50 2.69 4.85
C ALA A 33 -15.09 2.30 6.29
N THR A 34 -15.11 1.02 6.61
CA THR A 34 -14.62 0.50 7.91
C THR A 34 -13.29 -0.22 7.77
N HIS A 35 -13.03 -0.78 6.59
CA HIS A 35 -11.83 -1.56 6.31
C HIS A 35 -11.22 -1.18 4.97
N PHE A 36 -9.96 -1.56 4.78
CA PHE A 36 -9.26 -1.39 3.53
C PHE A 36 -8.24 -2.50 3.29
N CYS A 37 -7.76 -2.61 2.06
CA CYS A 37 -6.52 -3.31 1.74
C CYS A 37 -5.76 -2.60 0.62
N TRP A 38 -4.44 -2.80 0.60
CA TRP A 38 -3.62 -2.42 -0.54
C TRP A 38 -3.75 -3.46 -1.66
N LEU A 39 -4.01 -2.99 -2.88
CA LEU A 39 -3.99 -3.75 -4.12
C LEU A 39 -2.63 -3.58 -4.76
N TYR A 40 -1.88 -4.66 -4.93
CA TYR A 40 -0.58 -4.61 -5.62
C TYR A 40 -0.77 -4.44 -7.13
N PRO A 41 0.23 -3.88 -7.84
CA PRO A 41 0.28 -3.88 -9.29
C PRO A 41 0.01 -5.26 -9.86
N LEU A 42 -0.72 -5.29 -10.97
CA LEU A 42 -1.04 -6.52 -11.65
C LEU A 42 0.18 -7.01 -12.44
N LYS A 43 0.47 -8.32 -12.31
CA LYS A 43 1.53 -8.98 -13.07
C LYS A 43 0.96 -9.46 -14.40
N PHE A 44 0.99 -8.63 -15.44
CA PHE A 44 0.68 -9.09 -16.79
C PHE A 44 1.63 -8.52 -17.83
N THR A 45 1.93 -9.34 -18.83
CA THR A 45 2.54 -8.95 -20.11
C THR A 45 1.42 -8.86 -21.13
N PHE A 46 0.99 -7.65 -21.49
CA PHE A 46 0.01 -7.48 -22.56
C PHE A 46 0.64 -7.85 -23.90
N ASN A 47 0.16 -8.94 -24.51
CA ASN A 47 0.41 -9.23 -25.92
C ASN A 47 -0.55 -8.39 -26.77
N GLY A 48 -0.21 -7.11 -26.98
CA GLY A 48 -0.90 -6.25 -27.94
C GLY A 48 -1.56 -5.04 -27.31
N GLY A 49 -0.91 -3.89 -27.48
CA GLY A 49 -1.49 -2.57 -27.20
C GLY A 49 -0.85 -1.90 -25.99
N ASP A 50 -0.32 -0.71 -26.26
CA ASP A 50 0.30 0.17 -25.28
C ASP A 50 -0.77 0.80 -24.36
N TYR A 51 -1.39 0.00 -23.47
CA TYR A 51 -2.17 0.55 -22.36
C TYR A 51 -1.31 1.38 -21.40
N THR A 52 0.02 1.39 -21.60
CA THR A 52 0.93 2.22 -20.81
C THR A 52 0.79 3.71 -21.13
N SER A 53 0.25 4.08 -22.29
CA SER A 53 0.08 5.47 -22.71
C SER A 53 -1.16 6.19 -22.14
N ASN A 54 -2.13 5.45 -21.59
CA ASN A 54 -3.35 6.05 -21.04
C ASN A 54 -3.24 6.16 -19.52
N ASN A 55 -3.30 7.38 -18.99
CA ASN A 55 -3.22 7.69 -17.55
C ASN A 55 -4.61 7.66 -16.90
N SER A 56 -5.42 6.64 -17.21
CA SER A 56 -6.69 6.42 -16.51
C SER A 56 -6.45 5.83 -15.12
N ASP A 57 -7.43 5.97 -14.23
CA ASP A 57 -7.36 5.43 -12.87
C ASP A 57 -7.20 3.89 -12.88
N GLU A 58 -7.87 3.18 -13.79
CA GLU A 58 -7.75 1.73 -13.93
C GLU A 58 -6.34 1.33 -14.38
N SER A 59 -5.77 2.09 -15.31
CA SER A 59 -4.40 1.88 -15.78
C SER A 59 -3.37 2.16 -14.68
N ASN A 60 -3.57 3.20 -13.87
CA ASN A 60 -2.75 3.49 -12.70
C ASN A 60 -2.88 2.40 -11.63
N LEU A 61 -4.10 1.93 -11.36
CA LEU A 61 -4.36 0.82 -10.44
C LEU A 61 -3.57 -0.43 -10.87
N CYS A 62 -3.58 -0.74 -12.17
CA CYS A 62 -2.86 -1.89 -12.71
C CYS A 62 -1.34 -1.74 -12.61
N LYS A 63 -0.80 -0.56 -12.91
CA LYS A 63 0.65 -0.31 -12.98
C LYS A 63 1.29 -0.08 -11.62
N ILE A 64 0.58 0.61 -10.73
CA ILE A 64 1.12 1.16 -9.48
C ILE A 64 0.47 0.51 -8.27
N GLY A 65 -0.80 0.15 -8.38
CA GLY A 65 -1.61 -0.32 -7.26
C GLY A 65 -2.53 0.78 -6.72
N GLY A 66 -3.20 0.46 -5.62
CA GLY A 66 -4.20 1.33 -5.04
C GLY A 66 -4.81 0.76 -3.78
N PHE A 67 -5.82 1.43 -3.24
CA PHE A 67 -6.53 1.00 -2.05
C PHE A 67 -7.95 0.58 -2.40
N ALA A 68 -8.34 -0.61 -1.94
CA ALA A 68 -9.74 -1.03 -1.92
C ALA A 68 -10.32 -0.74 -0.54
N TYR A 69 -11.54 -0.20 -0.51
CA TYR A 69 -12.26 0.16 0.71
C TYR A 69 -13.53 -0.64 0.83
N PHE A 70 -13.81 -1.09 2.05
CA PHE A 70 -14.92 -1.95 2.36
C PHE A 70 -15.75 -1.35 3.48
N ASN A 71 -17.04 -1.68 3.46
CA ASN A 71 -17.95 -1.44 4.57
C ASN A 71 -18.53 -2.78 5.03
N THR A 72 -18.81 -2.88 6.33
CA THR A 72 -19.60 -3.96 6.91
C THR A 72 -21.08 -3.67 6.65
N THR A 73 -21.86 -4.65 6.23
CA THR A 73 -23.31 -4.43 6.11
C THR A 73 -23.94 -4.33 7.51
N ASP A 74 -24.99 -3.51 7.65
CA ASP A 74 -25.65 -3.25 8.96
C ASP A 74 -26.12 -4.51 9.69
N ASN A 75 -26.22 -5.64 8.99
CA ASN A 75 -26.74 -6.91 9.51
C ASN A 75 -25.69 -8.03 9.63
N ASN A 76 -24.45 -7.81 9.17
CA ASN A 76 -23.39 -8.81 9.26
C ASN A 76 -22.00 -8.15 9.27
N ILE A 77 -21.40 -8.07 10.46
CA ILE A 77 -20.06 -7.53 10.68
C ILE A 77 -18.98 -8.39 9.99
N ASP A 78 -19.27 -9.68 9.76
CA ASP A 78 -18.34 -10.60 9.13
C ASP A 78 -18.35 -10.52 7.59
N GLU A 79 -19.28 -9.77 6.99
CA GLU A 79 -19.37 -9.63 5.53
C GLU A 79 -18.92 -8.23 5.08
N LEU A 80 -17.72 -8.19 4.49
CA LEU A 80 -17.15 -6.99 3.91
C LEU A 80 -17.60 -6.79 2.47
N ARG A 81 -18.26 -5.67 2.20
CA ARG A 81 -18.65 -5.25 0.86
C ARG A 81 -17.67 -4.22 0.33
N LEU A 82 -17.12 -4.46 -0.87
CA LEU A 82 -16.31 -3.47 -1.59
C LEU A 82 -17.18 -2.27 -1.97
N ILE A 83 -16.77 -1.07 -1.56
CA ILE A 83 -17.51 0.18 -1.82
C ILE A 83 -16.73 1.16 -2.70
N ARG A 84 -15.39 1.09 -2.71
CA ARG A 84 -14.55 1.96 -3.55
C ARG A 84 -13.18 1.34 -3.80
N VAL A 85 -12.58 1.71 -4.94
CA VAL A 85 -11.17 1.52 -5.21
C VAL A 85 -10.57 2.86 -5.63
N ASN A 86 -9.47 3.26 -5.00
CA ASN A 86 -8.68 4.43 -5.37
C ASN A 86 -7.34 3.96 -5.95
N SER A 87 -6.97 4.40 -7.14
CA SER A 87 -5.62 4.18 -7.70
C SER A 87 -4.61 5.18 -7.14
N LEU A 88 -3.35 4.76 -6.97
CA LEU A 88 -2.28 5.69 -6.64
C LEU A 88 -1.87 6.51 -7.87
N ILE A 89 -1.67 7.83 -7.68
CA ILE A 89 -1.17 8.74 -8.70
C ILE A 89 0.18 9.31 -8.23
N VAL A 90 1.19 9.34 -9.11
CA VAL A 90 2.52 9.87 -8.80
C VAL A 90 2.94 10.84 -9.92
N PRO A 91 3.25 12.12 -9.62
CA PRO A 91 3.16 12.79 -8.32
C PRO A 91 1.70 13.04 -7.91
N ALA A 92 1.43 12.98 -6.60
CA ALA A 92 0.12 13.30 -6.04
C ALA A 92 0.08 14.77 -5.59
N ASN A 93 -1.03 15.47 -5.83
CA ASN A 93 -1.26 16.83 -5.34
C ASN A 93 -1.87 16.85 -3.92
N ASN A 94 -2.43 15.72 -3.49
CA ASN A 94 -3.01 15.48 -2.17
C ASN A 94 -3.04 13.95 -1.92
N GLY A 95 -3.38 13.51 -0.71
CA GLY A 95 -3.48 12.10 -0.38
C GLY A 95 -2.76 11.74 0.91
N LEU A 96 -2.29 10.50 0.99
CA LEU A 96 -1.50 10.01 2.12
C LEU A 96 -0.13 10.72 2.16
N THR A 97 0.21 11.23 3.32
CA THR A 97 1.56 11.69 3.65
C THR A 97 2.34 10.58 4.33
N PHE A 98 3.65 10.53 4.08
CA PHE A 98 4.51 9.50 4.64
C PHE A 98 5.69 10.12 5.40
N GLU A 99 6.08 9.47 6.49
CA GLU A 99 7.28 9.75 7.27
C GLU A 99 8.38 8.72 6.96
N GLY A 100 9.64 9.14 7.09
CA GLY A 100 10.82 8.32 6.79
C GLY A 100 11.76 8.97 5.76
N PRO A 101 12.67 8.20 5.14
CA PRO A 101 12.82 6.75 5.27
C PRO A 101 13.36 6.34 6.65
N TYR A 102 12.84 5.24 7.19
CA TYR A 102 13.36 4.60 8.39
C TYR A 102 14.06 3.27 8.04
N PRO A 103 15.15 2.89 8.73
CA PRO A 103 15.82 1.62 8.48
C PRO A 103 14.89 0.42 8.70
N TRP A 104 14.90 -0.52 7.75
CA TRP A 104 14.15 -1.77 7.89
C TRP A 104 14.95 -2.82 8.69
N LYS A 105 14.28 -3.56 9.57
CA LYS A 105 14.91 -4.64 10.33
C LYS A 105 14.74 -5.97 9.59
N LYS A 106 15.85 -6.51 9.08
CA LYS A 106 15.88 -7.75 8.28
C LYS A 106 15.17 -8.95 8.91
N GLU A 107 15.12 -9.01 10.24
CA GLU A 107 14.53 -10.13 11.00
C GLU A 107 13.02 -10.30 10.77
N PHE A 108 12.36 -9.33 10.14
CA PHE A 108 10.95 -9.41 9.77
C PHE A 108 10.72 -9.66 8.27
N THR A 109 11.79 -9.68 7.45
CA THR A 109 11.69 -9.89 6.00
C THR A 109 11.13 -11.27 5.68
N ASP A 110 11.71 -12.32 6.26
CA ASP A 110 11.37 -13.72 5.93
C ASP A 110 9.89 -14.04 6.19
N ARG A 111 9.32 -13.48 7.26
CA ARG A 111 7.89 -13.63 7.57
C ARG A 111 6.99 -13.02 6.49
N LEU A 112 7.29 -11.80 6.04
CA LEU A 112 6.50 -11.17 4.97
C LEU A 112 6.74 -11.85 3.62
N TRP A 113 7.97 -12.35 3.41
CA TRP A 113 8.37 -13.09 2.21
C TRP A 113 7.59 -14.39 2.05
N THR A 114 7.57 -15.22 3.11
CA THR A 114 6.83 -16.49 3.16
C THR A 114 5.31 -16.30 3.03
N GLN A 115 4.78 -15.14 3.43
CA GLN A 115 3.39 -14.75 3.21
C GLN A 115 3.11 -14.23 1.79
N ASN A 116 4.10 -14.25 0.88
CA ASN A 116 4.01 -13.72 -0.48
C ASN A 116 3.55 -12.25 -0.51
N ARG A 117 3.97 -11.44 0.48
CA ARG A 117 3.59 -10.01 0.56
C ARG A 117 4.56 -9.09 -0.15
N PHE A 118 5.82 -9.48 -0.28
CA PHE A 118 6.77 -8.73 -1.10
C PHE A 118 6.46 -8.95 -2.58
N GLN A 119 6.17 -7.84 -3.28
CA GLN A 119 5.92 -7.81 -4.71
C GLN A 119 6.96 -6.95 -5.42
N PRO A 120 7.26 -7.19 -6.70
CA PRO A 120 8.21 -6.38 -7.46
C PRO A 120 7.79 -4.91 -7.51
N VAL A 121 8.75 -3.99 -7.35
CA VAL A 121 8.54 -2.56 -7.55
C VAL A 121 8.28 -2.31 -9.04
N THR A 122 7.26 -1.51 -9.35
CA THR A 122 6.90 -1.16 -10.73
C THR A 122 7.15 0.32 -11.07
N LEU A 123 7.28 1.19 -10.06
CA LEU A 123 7.51 2.61 -10.25
C LEU A 123 8.94 2.89 -10.74
N PRO A 124 9.12 3.52 -11.93
CA PRO A 124 10.45 3.78 -12.48
C PRO A 124 11.35 4.59 -11.53
N CYS A 125 10.81 5.61 -10.87
CA CYS A 125 11.58 6.44 -9.95
C CYS A 125 12.13 5.68 -8.74
N LEU A 126 11.49 4.58 -8.32
CA LEU A 126 11.98 3.72 -7.24
C LEU A 126 12.97 2.67 -7.76
N LEU A 127 12.72 2.12 -8.94
CA LEU A 127 13.64 1.20 -9.63
C LEU A 127 14.99 1.86 -9.91
N GLU A 128 14.99 3.11 -10.38
CA GLU A 128 16.17 3.94 -10.62
C GLU A 128 16.97 4.21 -9.33
N LYS A 129 16.30 4.23 -8.18
CA LYS A 129 16.95 4.35 -6.86
C LYS A 129 17.48 3.02 -6.33
N GLY A 130 17.20 1.91 -7.01
CA GLY A 130 17.68 0.58 -6.63
C GLY A 130 16.67 -0.28 -5.86
N ALA A 131 15.45 0.20 -5.61
CA ALA A 131 14.43 -0.64 -4.98
C ALA A 131 14.04 -1.79 -5.93
N ARG A 132 13.73 -2.96 -5.36
CA ARG A 132 13.42 -4.18 -6.11
C ARG A 132 12.09 -4.79 -5.70
N TYR A 133 11.84 -4.87 -4.40
CA TYR A 133 10.59 -5.38 -3.86
C TYR A 133 9.98 -4.39 -2.89
N PHE A 134 8.66 -4.46 -2.75
CA PHE A 134 7.94 -3.70 -1.74
C PHE A 134 6.80 -4.53 -1.15
N ALA A 135 6.42 -4.21 0.08
CA ALA A 135 5.23 -4.76 0.72
C ALA A 135 4.51 -3.65 1.48
N PHE A 136 3.19 -3.78 1.59
CA PHE A 136 2.38 -2.97 2.50
C PHE A 136 2.26 -3.68 3.85
N ILE A 137 2.54 -2.96 4.94
CA ILE A 137 2.34 -3.37 6.33
C ILE A 137 1.05 -2.74 6.84
N ASN A 138 0.19 -3.53 7.48
CA ASN A 138 -1.10 -3.04 7.95
C ASN A 138 -0.95 -2.14 9.20
N PRO A 139 -1.95 -1.28 9.46
CA PRO A 139 -2.04 -0.52 10.71
C PRO A 139 -1.89 -1.44 11.93
N TYR A 140 -1.05 -1.03 12.88
CA TYR A 140 -0.79 -1.77 14.13
C TYR A 140 -0.38 -3.23 13.93
N GLU A 141 0.12 -3.60 12.75
CA GLU A 141 0.56 -4.96 12.49
C GLU A 141 1.80 -5.30 13.31
N SER A 142 1.67 -6.27 14.21
CA SER A 142 2.78 -6.77 15.01
C SER A 142 3.60 -7.78 14.19
N LEU A 143 4.76 -7.34 13.73
CA LEU A 143 5.75 -8.20 13.09
C LEU A 143 6.57 -8.88 14.17
N SER A 144 6.76 -10.18 14.04
CA SER A 144 7.58 -10.98 14.95
C SER A 144 8.66 -11.69 14.16
N SER A 145 9.86 -11.75 14.72
CA SER A 145 10.95 -12.54 14.15
C SER A 145 10.58 -14.02 14.09
N GLU A 146 11.24 -14.80 13.23
CA GLU A 146 10.95 -16.22 13.07
C GLU A 146 11.06 -17.02 14.38
N ASN A 147 12.01 -16.64 15.25
CA ASN A 147 12.21 -17.24 16.55
C ASN A 147 11.29 -16.69 17.65
N GLY A 148 10.42 -15.73 17.33
CA GLY A 148 9.50 -15.08 18.27
C GLY A 148 10.15 -14.22 19.35
N GLN A 149 11.47 -13.96 19.26
CA GLN A 149 12.21 -13.23 20.30
C GLN A 149 12.04 -11.71 20.21
N SER A 150 11.79 -11.17 19.02
CA SER A 150 11.50 -9.75 18.84
C SER A 150 10.11 -9.56 18.24
N SER A 151 9.45 -8.50 18.67
CA SER A 151 8.20 -8.02 18.09
C SER A 151 8.28 -6.52 17.87
N TRP A 152 7.67 -6.04 16.80
CA TRP A 152 7.70 -4.64 16.41
C TRP A 152 6.45 -4.25 15.64
N ILE A 153 5.91 -3.07 15.96
CA ILE A 153 4.82 -2.42 15.23
C ILE A 153 5.44 -1.24 14.47
N PRO A 154 5.59 -1.31 13.13
CA PRO A 154 6.26 -0.26 12.38
C PRO A 154 5.45 1.02 12.22
N SER A 155 4.11 0.93 12.28
CA SER A 155 3.21 2.06 11.98
C SER A 155 1.82 1.91 12.61
N SER A 156 1.23 3.05 12.99
CA SER A 156 -0.16 3.24 13.43
C SER A 156 -1.18 3.20 12.29
N HIS A 157 -0.77 3.57 11.07
CA HIS A 157 -1.67 3.78 9.91
C HIS A 157 -1.29 2.95 8.68
N GLY A 158 -0.24 2.14 8.81
CA GLY A 158 0.29 1.29 7.75
C GLY A 158 1.56 1.87 7.13
N ALA A 159 2.33 1.04 6.44
CA ALA A 159 3.63 1.44 5.91
C ALA A 159 3.96 0.71 4.62
N PHE A 160 4.75 1.35 3.77
CA PHE A 160 5.42 0.68 2.66
C PHE A 160 6.86 0.35 3.04
N VAL A 161 7.23 -0.92 2.98
CA VAL A 161 8.62 -1.38 3.09
C VAL A 161 9.19 -1.62 1.70
N TYR A 162 10.46 -1.28 1.50
CA TYR A 162 11.21 -1.46 0.26
C TYR A 162 12.51 -2.23 0.52
N LEU A 163 12.76 -3.25 -0.31
CA LEU A 163 14.00 -4.02 -0.32
C LEU A 163 14.80 -3.71 -1.59
N PHE A 164 16.12 -3.63 -1.46
CA PHE A 164 17.03 -3.18 -2.53
C PHE A 164 17.82 -4.33 -3.18
N ASN A 165 17.83 -5.51 -2.58
CA ASN A 165 18.46 -6.70 -3.15
C ASN A 165 17.46 -7.61 -3.85
N GLU A 166 17.89 -8.21 -4.97
CA GLU A 166 17.08 -9.15 -5.76
C GLU A 166 16.96 -10.54 -5.11
N ASP A 167 17.94 -10.93 -4.30
CA ASP A 167 17.95 -12.21 -3.57
C ASP A 167 17.34 -12.09 -2.16
N HIS A 168 16.79 -10.91 -1.82
CA HIS A 168 16.21 -10.53 -0.53
C HIS A 168 17.20 -10.60 0.64
N SER A 169 18.49 -10.75 0.36
CA SER A 169 19.51 -10.56 1.37
C SER A 169 19.45 -9.11 1.90
N PRO A 170 19.82 -8.86 3.16
CA PRO A 170 19.72 -7.53 3.74
C PRO A 170 20.58 -6.50 2.98
N HIS A 171 20.01 -5.34 2.69
CA HIS A 171 20.71 -4.20 2.08
C HIS A 171 20.73 -2.99 3.03
N VAL A 172 21.78 -2.16 2.93
CA VAL A 172 21.94 -0.96 3.79
C VAL A 172 20.87 0.12 3.54
N PHE A 173 20.19 0.03 2.40
CA PHE A 173 19.11 0.94 2.00
C PHE A 173 17.71 0.36 2.21
N ASP A 174 17.59 -0.88 2.71
CA ASP A 174 16.28 -1.43 3.06
C ASP A 174 15.62 -0.51 4.08
N CYS A 175 14.43 -0.04 3.73
CA CYS A 175 13.76 1.01 4.48
C CYS A 175 12.24 0.86 4.42
N TYR A 176 11.56 1.58 5.29
CA TYR A 176 10.13 1.73 5.23
C TYR A 176 9.71 3.19 5.41
N PHE A 177 8.53 3.50 4.87
CA PHE A 177 7.85 4.77 4.99
C PHE A 177 6.51 4.54 5.68
N SER A 178 6.33 5.15 6.86
CA SER A 178 5.08 5.05 7.62
C SER A 178 4.08 6.08 7.10
N VAL A 179 2.81 5.74 6.99
CA VAL A 179 1.75 6.76 6.86
C VAL A 179 1.82 7.66 8.10
N ALA A 180 1.85 8.98 7.87
CA ALA A 180 2.04 9.97 8.93
C ALA A 180 0.78 10.12 9.79
N ASP A 181 0.95 10.35 11.08
CA ASP A 181 -0.15 10.71 12.00
C ASP A 181 -0.65 12.15 11.74
N ASN A 182 0.21 13.00 11.18
CA ASN A 182 -0.03 14.43 11.03
C ASN A 182 -0.91 14.75 9.82
N CYS A 183 -2.22 14.75 10.07
CA CYS A 183 -3.13 15.68 9.40
C CYS A 183 -3.57 16.74 10.41
N LEU A 184 -2.58 17.42 11.00
CA LEU A 184 -2.83 18.67 11.69
C LEU A 184 -3.30 19.66 10.63
N GLY A 185 -4.61 19.96 10.66
CA GLY A 185 -5.16 21.09 9.95
C GLY A 185 -4.48 22.35 10.45
N VAL A 186 -3.39 22.75 9.81
CA VAL A 186 -3.02 24.15 9.76
C VAL A 186 -4.02 24.76 8.78
N SER A 187 -5.16 25.20 9.31
CA SER A 187 -5.93 26.23 8.64
C SER A 187 -4.94 27.34 8.28
N PRO A 188 -4.92 27.86 7.03
CA PRO A 188 -4.17 29.06 6.73
C PRO A 188 -4.86 30.22 7.44
N SER A 189 -4.59 30.37 8.73
CA SER A 189 -4.89 31.59 9.47
C SER A 189 -3.88 32.64 9.03
N ASP A 190 -4.35 33.54 8.18
CA ASP A 190 -4.05 34.97 8.22
C ASP A 190 -2.57 35.35 8.37
N GLU A 191 -1.83 35.32 7.26
CA GLU A 191 -0.84 36.38 7.01
C GLU A 191 -1.49 37.42 6.08
N LYS A 192 -2.00 38.49 6.70
CA LYS A 192 -2.18 39.80 6.08
C LYS A 192 -1.02 40.69 6.47
#